data_AF-A0A7K5YNW5-F1
#
_entry.id   AF-A0A7K5YNW5-F1
#
_cell.length_a   1.000
_cell.length_b   1.000
_cell.length_c   1.000
_cell.angle_alpha   90.00
_cell.angle_beta   90.00
_cell.angle_gamma   90.00
#
_symmetry.space_group_name_H-M   'P 1'
#
loop_
_entity.id
_entity.type
_entity.pdbx_description
1 polymer ?
#
loop_
_entity_poly.entity_id
_entity_poly.type
_entity_poly.pdbx_seq_one_letter_code
_entity_poly.pdbx_strand_id
1 'polypeptide(L)'
;MEAAEGRDPYSRPARRTQWLVSALAYHYGLDRGVENEIVVLATGLDQYLQEIFHHLDCAGAGRIPGEDFRTLCQVLGLEEAAAAEPEECAGLWEGLSAELTFRQFHARLCGYFSAQAGSSPRRPVPRLPLGRESEHIETQIRLRSPRRRRRHSPTAGPGAGRPGGGGRAEGLCSPGLCSPECYEEIVALERAEDRIAKLEEENGSLRELVEDMRAALQSSDARCLALQVGLRKSHANHKEDGTCFLGSQRPLTQNHSQTKCLQSVLKEVELIRSSRDGQIEEAIRFNQELERELRSAQEALVSLEDCNRTLKREQAEMRRKVEEARHAVLNSLGKVKELEVKANKVPHLQIYIQQLESELQHYR
;
A
#
# COMPACT_ATOMS: atom_id res chain seq x y z
N MET A 1 -54.31 -4.43 -25.52
CA MET A 1 -53.44 -5.62 -25.58
C MET A 1 -52.04 -5.07 -25.76
N GLU A 2 -51.45 -4.56 -24.68
CA GLU A 2 -50.10 -3.97 -24.70
C GLU A 2 -49.10 -5.07 -24.40
N ALA A 3 -48.08 -5.17 -25.25
CA ALA A 3 -46.98 -6.09 -25.12
C ALA A 3 -46.18 -5.70 -23.87
N ALA A 4 -45.95 -6.69 -23.00
CA ALA A 4 -45.11 -6.53 -21.83
C ALA A 4 -43.70 -6.13 -22.26
N GLU A 5 -43.31 -4.90 -21.95
CA GLU A 5 -41.95 -4.40 -22.11
C GLU A 5 -40.98 -5.34 -21.39
N GLY A 6 -40.07 -5.92 -22.17
CA GLY A 6 -38.99 -6.78 -21.69
C GLY A 6 -38.10 -5.99 -20.75
N ARG A 7 -38.30 -6.21 -19.45
CA ARG A 7 -37.42 -5.70 -18.40
C ARG A 7 -36.06 -6.37 -18.58
N ASP A 8 -35.08 -5.58 -19.01
CA ASP A 8 -33.68 -5.97 -19.10
C ASP A 8 -33.22 -6.59 -17.76
N PRO A 9 -32.85 -7.89 -17.73
CA PRO A 9 -32.35 -8.56 -16.54
C PRO A 9 -31.04 -7.95 -16.00
N TYR A 10 -30.37 -7.07 -16.76
CA TYR A 10 -29.04 -6.53 -16.49
C TYR A 10 -29.03 -5.08 -15.95
N SER A 11 -30.18 -4.44 -15.73
CA SER A 11 -30.28 -3.06 -15.24
C SER A 11 -29.92 -2.83 -13.74
N ARG A 12 -29.28 -3.78 -13.06
CA ARG A 12 -28.74 -3.61 -11.69
C ARG A 12 -27.30 -4.11 -11.60
N PRO A 13 -26.29 -3.23 -11.46
CA PRO A 13 -24.86 -3.58 -11.43
C PRO A 13 -24.39 -4.45 -10.25
N ALA A 14 -25.28 -4.96 -9.39
CA ALA A 14 -24.94 -5.62 -8.13
C ALA A 14 -25.30 -7.12 -8.09
N ARG A 15 -24.91 -7.89 -9.12
CA ARG A 15 -24.79 -9.35 -8.98
C ARG A 15 -23.32 -9.73 -9.01
N ARG A 16 -22.86 -10.29 -7.87
CA ARG A 16 -21.49 -10.67 -7.46
C ARG A 16 -20.70 -11.64 -8.39
N THR A 17 -21.03 -11.77 -9.66
CA THR A 17 -20.41 -12.77 -10.57
C THR A 17 -19.90 -12.17 -11.88
N GLN A 18 -20.02 -10.86 -12.06
CA GLN A 18 -19.65 -10.17 -13.29
C GLN A 18 -18.39 -9.31 -13.15
N TRP A 19 -17.72 -9.33 -11.98
CA TRP A 19 -16.51 -8.55 -11.75
C TRP A 19 -15.40 -8.88 -12.74
N LEU A 20 -15.16 -10.16 -13.02
CA LEU A 20 -14.17 -10.58 -14.00
C LEU A 20 -14.48 -10.06 -15.41
N VAL A 21 -15.74 -10.15 -15.84
CA VAL A 21 -16.18 -9.69 -17.17
C VAL A 21 -16.01 -8.18 -17.27
N SER A 22 -16.42 -7.43 -16.25
CA SER A 22 -16.24 -5.97 -16.19
C SER A 22 -14.77 -5.57 -16.16
N ALA A 23 -13.93 -6.28 -15.39
CA ALA A 23 -12.49 -6.02 -15.33
C ALA A 23 -11.80 -6.31 -16.68
N LEU A 24 -12.16 -7.41 -17.35
CA LEU A 24 -11.67 -7.74 -18.69
C LEU A 24 -12.13 -6.71 -19.72
N ALA A 25 -13.42 -6.36 -19.72
CA ALA A 25 -13.96 -5.35 -20.61
C ALA A 25 -13.25 -4.00 -20.42
N TYR A 26 -12.99 -3.59 -19.17
CA TYR A 26 -12.23 -2.37 -18.87
C TYR A 26 -10.78 -2.47 -19.37
N HIS A 27 -10.09 -3.58 -19.11
CA HIS A 27 -8.70 -3.79 -19.54
C HIS A 27 -8.53 -3.71 -21.07
N TYR A 28 -9.53 -4.16 -21.83
CA TYR A 28 -9.54 -4.12 -23.30
C TYR A 28 -10.30 -2.91 -23.90
N GLY A 29 -10.78 -1.96 -23.07
CA GLY A 29 -11.38 -0.71 -23.53
C GLY A 29 -12.80 -0.84 -24.11
N LEU A 30 -13.56 -1.87 -23.70
CA LEU A 30 -14.90 -2.20 -24.21
C LEU A 30 -16.08 -1.52 -23.47
N ASP A 31 -15.78 -0.52 -22.65
CA ASP A 31 -16.66 0.42 -21.94
C ASP A 31 -18.00 -0.09 -21.35
N ARG A 32 -18.00 -0.35 -20.03
CA ARG A 32 -19.18 -0.33 -19.15
C ARG A 32 -18.83 0.28 -17.79
N GLY A 33 -18.72 1.61 -17.74
CA GLY A 33 -18.88 2.40 -16.51
C GLY A 33 -17.68 2.42 -15.57
N VAL A 34 -17.20 3.62 -15.24
CA VAL A 34 -16.16 3.81 -14.22
C VAL A 34 -16.80 3.72 -12.84
N GLU A 35 -17.00 2.51 -12.35
CA GLU A 35 -17.03 2.27 -10.92
C GLU A 35 -15.57 2.14 -10.48
N ASN A 36 -15.13 2.93 -9.49
CA ASN A 36 -13.74 2.90 -8.98
C ASN A 36 -13.29 1.47 -8.65
N GLU A 37 -14.22 0.60 -8.26
CA GLU A 37 -14.02 -0.83 -7.99
C GLU A 37 -13.52 -1.60 -9.23
N ILE A 38 -14.07 -1.36 -10.41
CA ILE A 38 -13.69 -2.06 -11.65
C ILE A 38 -12.26 -1.66 -12.07
N VAL A 39 -11.92 -0.37 -11.92
CA VAL A 39 -10.56 0.13 -12.22
C VAL A 39 -9.53 -0.57 -11.32
N VAL A 40 -9.83 -0.71 -10.03
CA VAL A 40 -8.97 -1.41 -9.07
C VAL A 40 -8.91 -2.90 -9.37
N LEU A 41 -9.99 -3.54 -9.82
CA LEU A 41 -9.96 -4.97 -10.16
C LEU A 41 -9.27 -5.29 -11.48
N ALA A 42 -9.25 -4.34 -12.42
CA ALA A 42 -8.55 -4.49 -13.69
C ALA A 42 -7.03 -4.35 -13.57
N THR A 43 -6.52 -3.69 -12.51
CA THR A 43 -5.10 -3.75 -12.18
C THR A 43 -4.78 -5.15 -11.64
N GLY A 44 -3.68 -5.76 -12.11
CA GLY A 44 -3.31 -7.12 -11.74
C GLY A 44 -4.27 -8.21 -12.25
N LEU A 45 -4.93 -7.97 -13.40
CA LEU A 45 -5.86 -8.92 -14.04
C LEU A 45 -5.27 -10.33 -14.21
N ASP A 46 -4.00 -10.45 -14.57
CA ASP A 46 -3.34 -11.75 -14.73
C ASP A 46 -3.32 -12.56 -13.42
N GLN A 47 -3.09 -11.89 -12.29
CA GLN A 47 -3.13 -12.51 -10.97
C GLN A 47 -4.56 -12.98 -10.63
N TYR A 48 -5.57 -12.19 -10.98
CA TYR A 48 -6.97 -12.56 -10.78
C TYR A 48 -7.37 -13.78 -11.62
N LEU A 49 -6.99 -13.82 -12.90
CA LEU A 49 -7.20 -14.98 -13.76
C LEU A 49 -6.48 -16.22 -13.23
N GLN A 50 -5.27 -16.04 -12.69
CA GLN A 50 -4.51 -17.12 -12.07
C GLN A 50 -5.19 -17.67 -10.81
N GLU A 51 -5.75 -16.79 -9.98
CA GLU A 51 -6.50 -17.18 -8.78
C GLU A 51 -7.77 -17.97 -9.13
N ILE A 52 -8.50 -17.55 -10.18
CA ILE A 52 -9.66 -18.30 -10.71
C ILE A 52 -9.21 -19.68 -11.20
N PHE A 53 -8.14 -19.74 -11.98
CA PHE A 53 -7.60 -21.01 -12.47
C PHE A 53 -7.20 -21.93 -11.31
N HIS A 54 -6.55 -21.39 -10.28
CA HIS A 54 -6.14 -22.14 -9.10
C HIS A 54 -7.34 -22.74 -8.35
N HIS A 55 -8.43 -21.99 -8.19
CA HIS A 55 -9.63 -22.50 -7.53
C HIS A 55 -10.45 -23.49 -8.38
N LEU A 56 -10.32 -23.45 -9.71
CA LEU A 56 -10.88 -24.47 -10.59
C LEU A 56 -10.03 -25.76 -10.57
N ASP A 57 -8.72 -25.62 -10.44
CA ASP A 57 -7.78 -26.74 -10.26
C ASP A 57 -7.63 -27.12 -8.78
N CYS A 58 -8.73 -27.58 -8.16
CA CYS A 58 -8.74 -28.01 -6.75
C CYS A 58 -7.69 -29.08 -6.43
N ALA A 59 -7.22 -29.83 -7.43
CA ALA A 59 -6.20 -30.87 -7.28
C ALA A 59 -4.75 -30.34 -7.39
N GLY A 60 -4.56 -29.09 -7.84
CA GLY A 60 -3.24 -28.50 -8.06
C GLY A 60 -2.44 -29.20 -9.16
N ALA A 61 -3.11 -29.82 -10.14
CA ALA A 61 -2.46 -30.58 -11.22
C ALA A 61 -1.86 -29.68 -12.33
N GLY A 62 -2.07 -28.37 -12.25
CA GLY A 62 -1.75 -27.38 -13.27
C GLY A 62 -2.66 -27.43 -14.49
N ARG A 63 -3.81 -28.12 -14.40
CA ARG A 63 -4.72 -28.39 -15.51
C ARG A 63 -6.17 -28.39 -15.03
N ILE A 64 -7.07 -27.80 -15.81
CA ILE A 64 -8.52 -27.82 -15.58
C ILE A 64 -9.23 -28.57 -16.71
N PRO A 65 -10.28 -29.35 -16.43
CA PRO A 65 -11.11 -29.94 -17.46
C PRO A 65 -11.74 -28.89 -18.38
N GLY A 66 -11.81 -29.18 -19.68
CA GLY A 66 -12.44 -28.29 -20.66
C GLY A 66 -13.93 -28.02 -20.40
N GLU A 67 -14.60 -28.96 -19.73
CA GLU A 67 -15.97 -28.81 -19.23
C GLU A 67 -16.12 -27.74 -18.14
N ASP A 68 -15.12 -27.58 -17.28
CA ASP A 68 -15.13 -26.59 -16.19
C ASP A 68 -14.98 -25.19 -16.77
N PHE A 69 -14.12 -25.06 -17.78
CA PHE A 69 -13.97 -23.84 -18.55
C PHE A 69 -15.25 -23.45 -19.30
N ARG A 70 -15.94 -24.42 -19.91
CA ARG A 70 -17.28 -24.21 -20.52
C ARG A 70 -18.30 -23.72 -19.52
N THR A 71 -18.36 -24.37 -18.37
CA THR A 71 -19.26 -24.00 -17.28
C THR A 71 -18.92 -22.63 -16.71
N LEU A 72 -17.63 -22.27 -16.61
CA LEU A 72 -17.20 -20.95 -16.17
C LEU A 72 -17.69 -19.86 -17.14
N CYS A 73 -17.46 -20.04 -18.42
CA CYS A 73 -17.88 -19.08 -19.44
C CYS A 73 -19.42 -18.92 -19.48
N GLN A 74 -20.18 -19.98 -19.16
CA GLN A 74 -21.63 -19.90 -18.91
C GLN A 74 -21.99 -19.06 -17.67
N VAL A 75 -21.26 -19.24 -16.57
CA VAL A 75 -21.45 -18.44 -15.34
C VAL A 75 -21.15 -16.96 -15.59
N LEU A 76 -20.15 -16.69 -16.43
CA LEU A 76 -19.76 -15.33 -16.84
C LEU A 76 -20.72 -14.73 -17.88
N GLY A 77 -21.69 -15.49 -18.42
CA GLY A 77 -22.64 -15.01 -19.43
C GLY A 77 -22.05 -14.83 -20.83
N LEU A 78 -20.89 -15.45 -21.12
CA LEU A 78 -20.21 -15.32 -22.41
C LEU A 78 -20.91 -16.14 -23.52
N GLU A 79 -21.70 -17.15 -23.16
CA GLU A 79 -22.47 -17.97 -24.13
C GLU A 79 -23.73 -17.24 -24.65
N GLU A 80 -24.35 -16.38 -23.84
CA GLU A 80 -25.48 -15.54 -24.27
C GLU A 80 -25.01 -14.43 -25.24
N ALA A 81 -23.80 -13.90 -25.02
CA ALA A 81 -23.14 -12.99 -25.96
C ALA A 81 -22.76 -13.69 -27.28
N ALA A 82 -22.33 -14.96 -27.21
CA ALA A 82 -22.06 -15.80 -28.38
C ALA A 82 -23.28 -16.07 -29.25
N ALA A 83 -24.46 -16.18 -28.64
CA ALA A 83 -25.71 -16.40 -29.36
C ALA A 83 -26.17 -15.16 -30.13
N ALA A 84 -25.75 -13.96 -29.71
CA ALA A 84 -26.01 -12.71 -30.42
C ALA A 84 -25.03 -12.51 -31.57
N GLU A 85 -23.73 -12.79 -31.36
CA GLU A 85 -22.66 -12.59 -32.36
C GLU A 85 -21.76 -13.85 -32.48
N PRO A 86 -22.19 -14.86 -33.28
CA PRO A 86 -21.53 -16.17 -33.33
C PRO A 86 -20.12 -16.16 -33.94
N GLU A 87 -19.75 -15.15 -34.74
CA GLU A 87 -18.40 -15.03 -35.32
C GLU A 87 -17.34 -14.62 -34.27
N GLU A 88 -17.72 -13.87 -33.24
CA GLU A 88 -16.80 -13.33 -32.22
C GLU A 88 -16.45 -14.36 -31.13
N CYS A 89 -17.33 -15.34 -30.91
CA CYS A 89 -17.16 -16.41 -29.93
C CYS A 89 -16.51 -17.69 -30.47
N ALA A 90 -16.25 -17.78 -31.78
CA ALA A 90 -15.67 -18.97 -32.41
C ALA A 90 -14.34 -19.37 -31.73
N GLY A 91 -13.45 -18.40 -31.46
CA GLY A 91 -12.14 -18.65 -30.83
C GLY A 91 -12.19 -19.10 -29.36
N LEU A 92 -13.29 -18.84 -28.64
CA LEU A 92 -13.42 -19.22 -27.22
C LEU A 92 -13.61 -20.74 -27.09
N TRP A 93 -14.38 -21.33 -28.02
CA TRP A 93 -14.85 -22.71 -27.96
C TRP A 93 -14.19 -23.67 -28.95
N GLU A 94 -13.60 -23.15 -30.03
CA GLU A 94 -13.00 -23.95 -31.08
C GLU A 94 -11.73 -24.68 -30.58
N GLY A 95 -11.67 -26.00 -30.85
CA GLY A 95 -10.53 -26.85 -30.51
C GLY A 95 -10.24 -27.00 -29.00
N LEU A 96 -11.27 -26.96 -28.15
CA LEU A 96 -11.09 -27.11 -26.70
C LEU A 96 -10.47 -28.48 -26.36
N SER A 97 -9.28 -28.46 -25.75
CA SER A 97 -8.63 -29.66 -25.23
C SER A 97 -9.43 -30.26 -24.07
N ALA A 98 -9.32 -31.58 -23.86
CA ALA A 98 -9.93 -32.25 -22.71
C ALA A 98 -9.46 -31.66 -21.38
N GLU A 99 -8.20 -31.23 -21.33
CA GLU A 99 -7.58 -30.51 -20.21
C GLU A 99 -6.89 -29.24 -20.71
N LEU A 100 -7.06 -28.14 -19.97
CA LEU A 100 -6.52 -26.81 -20.26
C LEU A 100 -5.48 -26.41 -19.21
N THR A 101 -4.33 -25.94 -19.67
CA THR A 101 -3.32 -25.29 -18.82
C THR A 101 -3.68 -23.82 -18.57
N PHE A 102 -3.07 -23.18 -17.56
CA PHE A 102 -3.28 -21.75 -17.29
C PHE A 102 -3.03 -20.87 -18.53
N ARG A 103 -1.98 -21.18 -19.31
CA ARG A 103 -1.67 -20.44 -20.54
C ARG A 103 -2.81 -20.53 -21.57
N GLN A 104 -3.43 -21.70 -21.71
CA GLN A 104 -4.54 -21.89 -22.65
C GLN A 104 -5.82 -21.25 -22.13
N PHE A 105 -6.09 -21.36 -20.84
CA PHE A 105 -7.19 -20.70 -20.15
C PHE A 105 -7.13 -19.17 -20.35
N HIS A 106 -5.97 -18.59 -20.03
CA HIS A 106 -5.71 -17.15 -20.15
C HIS A 106 -5.84 -16.69 -21.60
N ALA A 107 -5.19 -17.36 -22.55
CA ALA A 107 -5.22 -17.00 -23.95
C ALA A 107 -6.65 -17.03 -24.54
N ARG A 108 -7.50 -17.97 -24.11
CA ARG A 108 -8.89 -18.06 -24.58
C ARG A 108 -9.76 -16.92 -24.05
N LEU A 109 -9.69 -16.63 -22.75
CA LEU A 109 -10.44 -15.51 -22.16
C LEU A 109 -9.96 -14.17 -22.71
N CYS A 110 -8.66 -13.90 -22.62
CA CYS A 110 -8.08 -12.66 -23.14
C CYS A 110 -8.28 -12.50 -24.64
N GLY A 111 -8.17 -13.60 -25.41
CA GLY A 111 -8.40 -13.61 -26.85
C GLY A 111 -9.83 -13.21 -27.23
N TYR A 112 -10.83 -13.67 -26.47
CA TYR A 112 -12.22 -13.29 -26.67
C TYR A 112 -12.44 -11.77 -26.52
N PHE A 113 -11.99 -11.17 -25.42
CA PHE A 113 -12.13 -9.73 -25.22
C PHE A 113 -11.25 -8.90 -26.18
N SER A 114 -10.09 -9.44 -26.59
CA SER A 114 -9.25 -8.79 -27.61
C SER A 114 -9.92 -8.76 -28.99
N ALA A 115 -10.57 -9.86 -29.39
CA ALA A 115 -11.32 -9.94 -30.64
C ALA A 115 -12.50 -8.97 -30.63
N GLN A 116 -13.25 -8.95 -29.53
CA GLN A 116 -14.37 -8.01 -29.32
C GLN A 116 -13.92 -6.54 -29.43
N ALA A 117 -12.75 -6.21 -28.89
CA ALA A 117 -12.18 -4.86 -28.97
C ALA A 117 -11.76 -4.48 -30.40
N GLY A 118 -11.47 -5.46 -31.26
CA GLY A 118 -11.15 -5.26 -32.68
C GLY A 118 -12.36 -5.03 -33.58
N SER A 119 -13.52 -5.58 -33.23
CA SER A 119 -14.76 -5.50 -34.03
C SER A 119 -15.57 -4.22 -33.80
N SER A 120 -15.45 -3.58 -32.63
CA SER A 120 -16.20 -2.38 -32.31
C SER A 120 -15.62 -1.15 -33.03
N PRO A 121 -16.43 -0.31 -33.73
CA PRO A 121 -15.96 0.89 -34.41
C PRO A 121 -15.45 1.94 -33.39
N ARG A 122 -14.15 1.82 -33.11
CA ARG A 122 -13.23 2.70 -32.39
C ARG A 122 -13.77 4.11 -32.06
N ARG A 123 -14.00 4.39 -30.77
CA ARG A 123 -13.53 5.63 -30.16
C ARG A 123 -12.20 5.32 -29.49
N PRO A 124 -11.05 5.82 -29.98
CA PRO A 124 -9.85 5.75 -29.18
C PRO A 124 -10.10 6.67 -28.00
N VAL A 125 -10.36 6.12 -26.82
CA VAL A 125 -10.19 6.87 -25.58
C VAL A 125 -8.67 6.90 -25.39
N PRO A 126 -7.98 8.03 -25.65
CA PRO A 126 -6.64 8.18 -25.14
C PRO A 126 -6.76 7.98 -23.63
N ARG A 127 -5.77 7.35 -22.99
CA ARG A 127 -5.60 7.50 -21.54
C ARG A 127 -5.94 8.95 -21.19
N LEU A 128 -6.93 9.16 -20.33
CA LEU A 128 -7.44 10.47 -19.96
C LEU A 128 -6.25 11.43 -19.81
N PRO A 129 -6.24 12.59 -20.50
CA PRO A 129 -5.26 13.62 -20.20
C PRO A 129 -5.39 13.92 -18.71
N LEU A 130 -4.33 13.64 -17.96
CA LEU A 130 -4.19 14.06 -16.58
C LEU A 130 -4.47 15.57 -16.55
N GLY A 131 -5.45 15.98 -15.76
CA GLY A 131 -5.77 17.41 -15.60
C GLY A 131 -4.54 18.15 -15.08
N ARG A 132 -4.48 19.48 -15.26
CA ARG A 132 -3.36 20.35 -14.82
C ARG A 132 -2.87 20.10 -13.38
N GLU A 133 -3.74 19.58 -12.51
CA GLU A 133 -3.44 19.21 -11.13
C GLU A 133 -2.60 17.91 -10.98
N SER A 134 -2.53 17.05 -12.01
CA SER A 134 -1.79 15.76 -12.01
C SER A 134 -0.52 15.75 -12.89
N GLU A 135 -0.23 16.84 -13.59
CA GLU A 135 0.98 17.01 -14.40
C GLU A 135 2.28 17.02 -13.55
N HIS A 136 2.17 17.36 -12.27
CA HIS A 136 3.31 17.44 -11.35
C HIS A 136 3.88 16.08 -10.91
N ILE A 137 3.15 14.98 -11.13
CA ILE A 137 3.56 13.63 -10.70
C ILE A 137 4.43 12.94 -11.76
N GLU A 138 4.27 13.27 -13.06
CA GLU A 138 5.00 12.59 -14.15
C GLU A 138 6.28 13.30 -14.61
N THR A 139 6.45 14.62 -14.40
CA THR A 139 7.68 15.32 -14.84
C THR A 139 8.86 15.26 -13.86
N GLN A 140 8.70 14.68 -12.66
CA GLN A 140 9.81 14.58 -11.69
C GLN A 140 10.48 13.20 -11.63
N ILE A 141 10.08 12.23 -12.46
CA ILE A 141 10.85 10.98 -12.65
C ILE A 141 11.98 11.21 -13.66
N ARG A 142 12.78 12.28 -13.45
CA ARG A 142 14.09 12.49 -14.07
C ARG A 142 14.93 13.54 -13.33
N LEU A 143 14.84 13.60 -12.00
CA LEU A 143 15.92 14.21 -11.21
C LEU A 143 16.51 13.15 -10.29
N ARG A 144 17.67 12.69 -10.76
CA ARG A 144 18.63 11.79 -10.14
C ARG A 144 18.68 11.97 -8.62
N SER A 145 18.49 10.88 -7.89
CA SER A 145 19.02 10.72 -6.54
C SER A 145 20.55 10.98 -6.59
N PRO A 146 21.11 11.88 -5.77
CA PRO A 146 22.55 12.02 -5.67
C PRO A 146 23.15 10.70 -5.16
N ARG A 147 23.96 10.05 -5.99
CA ARG A 147 24.76 8.87 -5.60
C ARG A 147 25.54 9.22 -4.34
N ARG A 148 25.22 8.57 -3.22
CA ARG A 148 26.14 8.42 -2.09
C ARG A 148 27.43 7.78 -2.62
N ARG A 149 28.49 8.57 -2.79
CA ARG A 149 29.87 8.05 -2.86
C ARG A 149 30.54 8.32 -1.52
N ARG A 150 30.55 7.30 -0.67
CA ARG A 150 31.48 7.19 0.44
C ARG A 150 32.76 6.55 -0.11
N ARG A 151 33.90 7.25 -0.09
CA ARG A 151 35.21 6.77 0.42
C ARG A 151 36.38 7.72 0.11
N HIS A 152 37.09 8.03 1.20
CA HIS A 152 38.53 8.21 1.40
C HIS A 152 39.31 9.39 0.75
N SER A 153 39.83 10.24 1.65
CA SER A 153 41.12 10.97 1.60
C SER A 153 42.32 10.02 1.31
N PRO A 154 43.56 10.46 0.95
CA PRO A 154 44.28 11.68 1.40
C PRO A 154 45.33 12.33 0.43
N THR A 155 46.03 13.37 0.93
CA THR A 155 47.39 13.90 0.62
C THR A 155 47.64 15.08 -0.36
N ALA A 156 48.17 16.17 0.24
CA ALA A 156 49.40 16.95 -0.05
C ALA A 156 49.60 17.82 -1.33
N GLY A 157 49.99 19.09 -1.11
CA GLY A 157 50.93 19.82 -2.01
C GLY A 157 50.52 21.23 -2.49
N PRO A 158 51.30 22.31 -2.24
CA PRO A 158 50.93 23.72 -2.48
C PRO A 158 51.52 24.33 -3.78
N GLY A 159 50.92 25.40 -4.33
CA GLY A 159 51.59 26.24 -5.35
C GLY A 159 50.74 27.23 -6.17
N ALA A 160 50.78 28.50 -5.76
CA ALA A 160 50.98 29.75 -6.55
C ALA A 160 50.09 30.18 -7.76
N GLY A 161 49.45 31.36 -7.60
CA GLY A 161 49.30 32.51 -8.55
C GLY A 161 48.40 32.33 -9.78
N ARG A 162 47.57 33.27 -10.27
CA ARG A 162 47.35 34.72 -10.13
C ARG A 162 45.94 35.06 -10.70
N PRO A 163 45.41 36.29 -10.56
CA PRO A 163 43.99 36.62 -10.62
C PRO A 163 43.52 37.24 -11.95
N GLY A 164 42.21 37.22 -12.20
CA GLY A 164 41.56 38.12 -13.15
C GLY A 164 40.14 37.70 -13.58
N GLY A 165 39.18 38.60 -13.39
CA GLY A 165 37.88 38.55 -14.09
C GLY A 165 36.68 38.47 -13.16
N GLY A 166 36.12 39.63 -12.80
CA GLY A 166 34.93 39.74 -11.96
C GLY A 166 33.66 39.18 -12.61
N GLY A 167 32.87 38.52 -11.79
CA GLY A 167 31.49 38.12 -12.07
C GLY A 167 30.79 37.98 -10.73
N ARG A 168 29.85 38.88 -10.46
CA ARG A 168 29.08 38.97 -9.22
C ARG A 168 28.35 37.65 -8.92
N ALA A 169 28.66 37.06 -7.78
CA ALA A 169 27.81 36.10 -7.09
C ALA A 169 27.77 36.54 -5.62
N GLU A 170 26.89 37.50 -5.32
CA GLU A 170 26.40 37.71 -3.97
C GLU A 170 25.60 36.47 -3.57
N GLY A 171 26.03 35.82 -2.50
CA GLY A 171 25.45 34.57 -2.02
C GLY A 171 26.42 33.72 -1.21
N LEU A 172 27.40 34.35 -0.54
CA LEU A 172 28.17 33.71 0.50
C LEU A 172 27.69 34.30 1.82
N CYS A 173 26.85 33.55 2.53
CA CYS A 173 26.53 33.85 3.92
C CYS A 173 27.83 33.87 4.72
N SER A 174 28.22 35.05 5.19
CA SER A 174 29.18 35.19 6.28
C SER A 174 28.66 34.43 7.50
N PRO A 175 29.50 33.65 8.21
CA PRO A 175 29.09 32.98 9.43
C PRO A 175 28.94 34.02 10.54
N GLY A 176 27.75 34.57 10.73
CA GLY A 176 27.53 35.53 11.82
C GLY A 176 26.22 36.29 11.89
N LEU A 177 25.37 36.30 10.87
CA LEU A 177 24.11 37.07 10.90
C LEU A 177 23.01 36.31 10.16
N CYS A 178 22.47 35.28 10.79
CA CYS A 178 21.21 34.68 10.33
C CYS A 178 20.10 35.37 11.12
N SER A 179 19.22 36.12 10.43
CA SER A 179 18.11 36.84 11.09
C SER A 179 17.17 35.83 11.75
N PRO A 180 16.42 36.22 12.80
CA PRO A 180 15.44 35.34 13.46
C PRO A 180 14.43 34.73 12.45
N GLU A 181 14.07 35.50 11.43
CA GLU A 181 13.18 35.11 10.34
C GLU A 181 13.74 33.95 9.49
N CYS A 182 15.05 33.95 9.21
CA CYS A 182 15.68 32.83 8.49
C CYS A 182 15.71 31.53 9.31
N TYR A 183 15.87 31.62 10.63
CA TYR A 183 15.76 30.44 11.50
C TYR A 183 14.33 29.92 11.56
N GLU A 184 13.32 30.80 11.62
CA GLU A 184 11.92 30.40 11.59
C GLU A 184 11.54 29.73 10.27
N GLU A 185 12.03 30.24 9.13
CA GLU A 185 11.84 29.63 7.80
C GLU A 185 12.50 28.24 7.69
N ILE A 186 13.74 28.09 8.15
CA ILE A 186 14.44 26.78 8.14
C ILE A 186 13.67 25.77 8.99
N VAL A 187 13.25 26.14 10.20
CA VAL A 187 12.50 25.23 11.06
C VAL A 187 11.09 24.96 10.50
N ALA A 188 10.49 25.90 9.77
CA ALA A 188 9.22 25.67 9.08
C ALA A 188 9.38 24.69 7.90
N LEU A 189 10.49 24.77 7.15
CA LEU A 189 10.84 23.84 6.09
C LEU A 189 11.12 22.44 6.64
N GLU A 190 11.93 22.28 7.68
CA GLU A 190 12.18 20.99 8.34
C GLU A 190 10.86 20.34 8.78
N ARG A 191 9.96 21.11 9.41
CA ARG A 191 8.62 20.61 9.78
C ARG A 191 7.75 20.26 8.56
N ALA A 192 7.91 20.93 7.43
CA ALA A 192 7.20 20.61 6.21
C ALA A 192 7.73 19.30 5.59
N GLU A 193 9.05 19.12 5.57
CA GLU A 193 9.70 17.88 5.13
C GLU A 193 9.27 16.69 5.98
N ASP A 194 9.25 16.83 7.31
CA ASP A 194 8.76 15.78 8.22
C ASP A 194 7.29 15.42 7.95
N ARG A 195 6.44 16.43 7.67
CA ARG A 195 5.03 16.21 7.31
C ARG A 195 4.88 15.50 5.96
N ILE A 196 5.70 15.84 4.97
CA ILE A 196 5.71 15.18 3.67
C ILE A 196 6.15 13.73 3.84
N ALA A 197 7.25 13.48 4.56
CA ALA A 197 7.72 12.12 4.82
C ALA A 197 6.65 11.26 5.51
N LYS A 198 5.94 11.83 6.48
CA LYS A 198 4.81 11.15 7.14
C LYS A 198 3.65 10.85 6.17
N LEU A 199 3.28 11.82 5.33
CA LEU A 199 2.23 11.61 4.32
C LEU A 199 2.66 10.59 3.26
N GLU A 200 3.94 10.52 2.89
CA GLU A 200 4.47 9.51 1.97
C GLU A 200 4.39 8.11 2.58
N GLU A 201 4.70 7.97 3.88
CA GLU A 201 4.52 6.74 4.63
C GLU A 201 3.04 6.33 4.69
N GLU A 202 2.15 7.25 5.09
CA GLU A 202 0.70 7.01 5.15
C GLU A 202 0.13 6.62 3.76
N ASN A 203 0.57 7.29 2.68
CA ASN A 203 0.20 6.92 1.31
C ASN A 203 0.75 5.54 0.91
N GLY A 204 1.95 5.18 1.38
CA GLY A 204 2.51 3.84 1.23
C GLY A 204 1.62 2.79 1.89
N SER A 205 1.25 2.99 3.14
CA SER A 205 0.35 2.11 3.89
C SER A 205 -1.03 2.02 3.27
N LEU A 206 -1.58 3.11 2.74
CA LEU A 206 -2.86 3.09 2.03
C LEU A 206 -2.80 2.30 0.72
N ARG A 207 -1.70 2.38 -0.03
CA ARG A 207 -1.51 1.58 -1.25
C ARG A 207 -1.44 0.09 -0.93
N GLU A 208 -0.73 -0.28 0.13
CA GLU A 208 -0.67 -1.66 0.63
C GLU A 208 -2.05 -2.16 1.04
N LEU A 209 -2.80 -1.39 1.84
CA LEU A 209 -4.16 -1.73 2.23
C LEU A 209 -5.10 -1.92 1.03
N VAL A 210 -5.03 -1.04 0.04
CA VAL A 210 -5.84 -1.17 -1.18
C VAL A 210 -5.47 -2.43 -1.96
N GLU A 211 -4.18 -2.78 -2.02
CA GLU A 211 -3.71 -3.99 -2.68
C GLU A 211 -4.18 -5.26 -1.95
N ASP A 212 -4.14 -5.27 -0.61
CA ASP A 212 -4.68 -6.35 0.20
C ASP A 212 -6.19 -6.51 0.02
N MET A 213 -6.94 -5.40 0.02
CA MET A 213 -8.37 -5.40 -0.25
C MET A 213 -8.68 -5.90 -1.66
N ARG A 214 -7.91 -5.47 -2.67
CA ARG A 214 -8.03 -5.93 -4.07
C ARG A 214 -7.82 -7.44 -4.15
N ALA A 215 -6.73 -7.94 -3.57
CA ALA A 215 -6.41 -9.36 -3.56
C ALA A 215 -7.48 -10.20 -2.84
N ALA A 216 -7.97 -9.73 -1.69
CA ALA A 216 -9.03 -10.39 -0.94
C ALA A 216 -10.35 -10.46 -1.73
N LEU A 217 -10.72 -9.39 -2.43
CA LEU A 217 -11.90 -9.35 -3.29
C LEU A 217 -11.76 -10.29 -4.49
N GLN A 218 -10.63 -10.23 -5.20
CA GLN A 218 -10.34 -11.10 -6.35
C GLN A 218 -10.35 -12.58 -5.94
N SER A 219 -9.72 -12.94 -4.83
CA SER A 219 -9.72 -14.32 -4.31
C SER A 219 -11.10 -14.76 -3.81
N SER A 220 -11.87 -13.86 -3.17
CA SER A 220 -13.25 -14.16 -2.78
C SER A 220 -14.14 -14.45 -3.99
N ASP A 221 -14.03 -13.64 -5.04
CA ASP A 221 -14.80 -13.84 -6.27
C ASP A 221 -14.36 -15.11 -7.01
N ALA A 222 -13.04 -15.34 -7.13
CA ALA A 222 -12.50 -16.55 -7.74
C ALA A 222 -13.01 -17.84 -7.07
N ARG A 223 -13.05 -17.87 -5.74
CA ARG A 223 -13.69 -18.97 -4.98
C ARG A 223 -15.17 -19.10 -5.29
N CYS A 224 -15.89 -17.99 -5.39
CA CYS A 224 -17.32 -17.99 -5.70
C CYS A 224 -17.59 -18.54 -7.10
N LEU A 225 -16.80 -18.14 -8.10
CA LEU A 225 -16.87 -18.64 -9.47
C LEU A 225 -16.60 -20.15 -9.52
N ALA A 226 -15.55 -20.62 -8.86
CA ALA A 226 -15.24 -22.06 -8.81
C ALA A 226 -16.36 -22.88 -8.14
N LEU A 227 -16.92 -22.38 -7.03
CA LEU A 227 -18.07 -23.01 -6.37
C LEU A 227 -19.30 -23.06 -7.28
N GLN A 228 -19.58 -21.99 -8.02
CA GLN A 228 -20.70 -21.97 -8.97
C GLN A 228 -20.50 -22.94 -10.12
N VAL A 229 -19.27 -23.06 -10.64
CA VAL A 229 -18.93 -24.07 -11.63
C VAL A 229 -19.16 -25.47 -11.07
N GLY A 230 -18.65 -25.77 -9.87
CA GLY A 230 -18.84 -27.07 -9.21
C GLY A 230 -20.31 -27.41 -8.98
N LEU A 231 -21.13 -26.44 -8.54
CA LEU A 231 -22.58 -26.61 -8.37
C LEU A 231 -23.29 -26.86 -9.70
N ARG A 232 -22.94 -26.14 -10.77
CA ARG A 232 -23.54 -26.38 -12.09
C ARG A 232 -23.20 -27.77 -12.63
N LYS A 233 -21.96 -28.24 -12.42
CA LYS A 233 -21.56 -29.61 -12.79
C LYS A 233 -22.36 -30.66 -12.03
N SER A 234 -22.52 -30.51 -10.71
CA SER A 234 -23.30 -31.46 -9.92
C SER A 234 -24.77 -31.50 -10.34
N HIS A 235 -25.36 -30.33 -10.68
CA HIS A 235 -26.72 -30.25 -11.20
C HIS A 235 -26.88 -30.83 -12.61
N ALA A 236 -25.86 -30.71 -13.48
CA ALA A 236 -25.88 -31.33 -14.81
C ALA A 236 -25.86 -32.86 -14.72
N ASN A 237 -25.02 -33.41 -13.85
CA ASN A 237 -24.97 -34.85 -13.57
C ASN A 237 -26.29 -35.37 -12.95
N HIS A 238 -27.01 -34.52 -12.22
CA HIS A 238 -28.30 -34.87 -11.62
C HIS A 238 -29.49 -34.84 -12.59
N LYS A 239 -29.36 -34.22 -13.78
CA LYS A 239 -30.40 -34.20 -14.81
C LYS A 239 -30.43 -35.47 -15.67
N GLU A 240 -29.31 -36.19 -15.78
CA GLU A 240 -29.25 -37.47 -16.47
C GLU A 240 -29.74 -38.62 -15.58
N ASP A 241 -29.49 -38.54 -14.26
CA ASP A 241 -30.01 -39.47 -13.27
C ASP A 241 -31.13 -38.82 -12.44
N GLY A 242 -32.34 -38.83 -12.99
CA GLY A 242 -33.54 -38.35 -12.33
C GLY A 242 -33.96 -39.20 -11.13
N THR A 243 -33.20 -39.22 -10.04
CA THR A 243 -33.65 -39.66 -8.71
C THR A 243 -32.89 -38.95 -7.60
N CYS A 244 -33.63 -38.28 -6.71
CA CYS A 244 -33.11 -37.74 -5.47
C CYS A 244 -32.47 -38.85 -4.63
N PHE A 245 -31.17 -38.77 -4.36
CA PHE A 245 -30.49 -39.65 -3.39
C PHE A 245 -30.75 -39.14 -1.97
N LEU A 246 -32.01 -39.22 -1.53
CA LEU A 246 -32.39 -39.24 -0.12
C LEU A 246 -33.22 -40.50 0.09
N GLY A 247 -32.55 -41.55 0.57
CA GLY A 247 -33.19 -42.73 1.17
C GLY A 247 -33.66 -43.81 0.19
N SER A 248 -32.75 -44.67 -0.27
CA SER A 248 -33.13 -46.02 -0.70
C SER A 248 -32.58 -47.04 0.30
N GLN A 249 -33.37 -47.35 1.32
CA GLN A 249 -33.30 -48.65 1.96
C GLN A 249 -34.27 -49.57 1.22
N ARG A 250 -33.74 -50.58 0.51
CA ARG A 250 -34.45 -51.84 0.28
C ARG A 250 -33.58 -52.99 0.82
N PRO A 251 -34.14 -53.88 1.65
CA PRO A 251 -33.37 -54.87 2.39
C PRO A 251 -33.19 -56.14 1.57
N LEU A 252 -31.98 -56.42 1.12
CA LEU A 252 -31.57 -57.75 0.64
C LEU A 252 -30.12 -58.01 1.04
N THR A 253 -29.96 -58.81 2.10
CA THR A 253 -28.84 -59.74 2.36
C THR A 253 -27.44 -59.26 1.95
N GLN A 254 -26.81 -58.38 2.74
CA GLN A 254 -25.39 -58.04 2.56
C GLN A 254 -24.69 -57.68 3.89
N ASN A 255 -24.81 -58.54 4.91
CA ASN A 255 -24.27 -58.27 6.25
C ASN A 255 -22.74 -58.14 6.33
N HIS A 256 -21.98 -58.65 5.35
CA HIS A 256 -20.51 -58.65 5.39
C HIS A 256 -19.82 -57.51 4.61
N SER A 257 -20.53 -56.83 3.69
CA SER A 257 -19.98 -55.67 2.95
C SER A 257 -20.40 -54.34 3.58
N GLN A 258 -21.62 -54.25 4.14
CA GLN A 258 -22.08 -53.07 4.87
C GLN A 258 -21.23 -52.80 6.12
N THR A 259 -20.81 -53.85 6.83
CA THR A 259 -19.91 -53.74 7.98
C THR A 259 -18.53 -53.20 7.60
N LYS A 260 -18.00 -53.55 6.42
CA LYS A 260 -16.73 -53.01 5.92
C LYS A 260 -16.85 -51.55 5.46
N CYS A 261 -17.97 -51.18 4.83
CA CYS A 261 -18.28 -49.80 4.44
C CYS A 261 -18.40 -48.89 5.68
N LEU A 262 -19.18 -49.30 6.68
CA LEU A 262 -19.32 -48.57 7.94
C LEU A 262 -17.98 -48.46 8.70
N GLN A 263 -17.16 -49.51 8.68
CA GLN A 263 -15.80 -49.45 9.26
C GLN A 263 -14.87 -48.50 8.51
N SER A 264 -15.01 -48.37 7.18
CA SER A 264 -14.26 -47.39 6.39
C SER A 264 -14.65 -45.96 6.77
N VAL A 265 -15.96 -45.70 6.85
CA VAL A 265 -16.49 -44.39 7.24
C VAL A 265 -16.08 -44.04 8.67
N LEU A 266 -16.12 -44.98 9.62
CA LEU A 266 -15.66 -44.73 10.99
C LEU A 266 -14.17 -44.38 11.05
N LYS A 267 -13.32 -45.06 10.26
CA LYS A 267 -11.89 -44.73 10.16
C LYS A 267 -11.64 -43.36 9.55
N GLU A 268 -12.38 -42.99 8.51
CA GLU A 268 -12.30 -41.65 7.92
C GLU A 268 -12.76 -40.57 8.91
N VAL A 269 -13.83 -40.82 9.66
CA VAL A 269 -14.28 -39.91 10.72
C VAL A 269 -13.23 -39.76 11.83
N GLU A 270 -12.56 -40.85 12.23
CA GLU A 270 -11.45 -40.80 13.21
C GLU A 270 -10.25 -39.99 12.67
N LEU A 271 -9.93 -40.14 11.38
CA LEU A 271 -8.88 -39.37 10.71
C LEU A 271 -9.24 -37.88 10.62
N ILE A 272 -10.49 -37.57 10.28
CA ILE A 272 -10.98 -36.18 10.23
C ILE A 272 -10.93 -35.56 11.63
N ARG A 273 -11.32 -36.31 12.68
CA ARG A 273 -11.27 -35.83 14.06
C ARG A 273 -9.84 -35.59 14.53
N SER A 274 -8.93 -36.54 14.31
CA SER A 274 -7.53 -36.37 14.69
C SER A 274 -6.85 -35.22 13.91
N SER A 275 -7.14 -35.06 12.62
CA SER A 275 -6.68 -33.91 11.84
C SER A 275 -7.24 -32.58 12.35
N ARG A 276 -8.53 -32.53 12.66
CA ARG A 276 -9.18 -31.32 13.18
C ARG A 276 -8.66 -30.96 14.56
N ASP A 277 -8.53 -31.95 15.43
CA ASP A 277 -8.05 -31.74 16.80
C ASP A 277 -6.58 -31.27 16.77
N GLY A 278 -5.74 -31.79 15.87
CA GLY A 278 -4.41 -31.26 15.61
C GLY A 278 -4.39 -29.80 15.14
N GLN A 279 -5.27 -29.43 14.20
CA GLN A 279 -5.41 -28.03 13.77
C GLN A 279 -5.87 -27.11 14.91
N ILE A 280 -6.78 -27.59 15.77
CA ILE A 280 -7.25 -26.84 16.95
C ILE A 280 -6.10 -26.66 17.94
N GLU A 281 -5.30 -27.69 18.21
CA GLU A 281 -4.14 -27.60 19.09
C GLU A 281 -3.09 -26.61 18.57
N GLU A 282 -2.81 -26.63 17.27
CA GLU A 282 -1.91 -25.65 16.64
C GLU A 282 -2.44 -24.22 16.74
N ALA A 283 -3.73 -24.02 16.48
CA ALA A 283 -4.37 -22.71 16.64
C ALA A 283 -4.34 -22.21 18.09
N ILE A 284 -4.49 -23.10 19.07
CA ILE A 284 -4.36 -22.76 20.50
C ILE A 284 -2.92 -22.34 20.82
N ARG A 285 -1.91 -23.09 20.36
CA ARG A 285 -0.50 -22.73 20.59
C ARG A 285 -0.14 -21.40 19.95
N PHE A 286 -0.61 -21.16 18.73
CA PHE A 286 -0.38 -19.90 18.03
C PHE A 286 -1.02 -18.72 18.75
N ASN A 287 -2.27 -18.85 19.19
CA ASN A 287 -2.92 -17.81 20.01
C ASN A 287 -2.16 -17.55 21.33
N GLN A 288 -1.66 -18.59 22.00
CA GLN A 288 -0.88 -18.41 23.23
C GLN A 288 0.46 -17.70 23.00
N GLU A 289 1.12 -17.94 21.86
CA GLU A 289 2.32 -17.20 21.45
C GLU A 289 1.98 -15.74 21.20
N LEU A 290 0.96 -15.47 20.39
CA LEU A 290 0.50 -14.10 20.12
C LEU A 290 0.14 -13.34 21.40
N GLU A 291 -0.54 -13.99 22.34
CA GLU A 291 -0.84 -13.37 23.64
C GLU A 291 0.42 -13.07 24.46
N ARG A 292 1.46 -13.92 24.38
CA ARG A 292 2.74 -13.65 25.05
C ARG A 292 3.47 -12.48 24.39
N GLU A 293 3.52 -12.45 23.07
CA GLU A 293 4.12 -11.34 22.32
C GLU A 293 3.38 -10.03 22.58
N LEU A 294 2.04 -10.04 22.60
CA LEU A 294 1.23 -8.87 22.92
C LEU A 294 1.53 -8.36 24.34
N ARG A 295 1.59 -9.24 25.33
CA ARG A 295 1.96 -8.87 26.71
C ARG A 295 3.36 -8.27 26.78
N SER A 296 4.34 -8.89 26.12
CA SER A 296 5.71 -8.38 26.07
C SER A 296 5.79 -6.99 25.40
N ALA A 297 5.05 -6.79 24.31
CA ALA A 297 4.96 -5.50 23.63
C ALA A 297 4.31 -4.42 24.51
N GLN A 298 3.24 -4.77 25.24
CA GLN A 298 2.59 -3.86 26.20
C GLN A 298 3.54 -3.45 27.32
N GLU A 299 4.30 -4.39 27.89
CA GLU A 299 5.32 -4.09 28.92
C GLU A 299 6.42 -3.16 28.37
N ALA A 300 6.90 -3.42 27.15
CA ALA A 300 7.89 -2.57 26.50
C ALA A 300 7.35 -1.14 26.28
N LEU A 301 6.09 -1.00 25.86
CA LEU A 301 5.44 0.30 25.70
C LEU A 301 5.38 1.08 27.01
N VAL A 302 4.95 0.44 28.11
CA VAL A 302 4.92 1.08 29.44
C VAL A 302 6.32 1.56 29.84
N SER A 303 7.36 0.74 29.61
CA SER A 303 8.74 1.14 29.91
C SER A 303 9.20 2.36 29.10
N LEU A 304 8.86 2.41 27.82
CA LEU A 304 9.20 3.53 26.94
C LEU A 304 8.43 4.80 27.30
N GLU A 305 7.16 4.68 27.71
CA GLU A 305 6.38 5.81 28.22
C GLU A 305 7.01 6.41 29.48
N ASP A 306 7.48 5.58 30.40
CA ASP A 306 8.15 6.05 31.62
C ASP A 306 9.49 6.73 31.30
N CYS A 307 10.28 6.19 30.36
CA CYS A 307 11.47 6.86 29.83
C CYS A 307 11.13 8.19 29.15
N ASN A 308 10.00 8.28 28.44
CA ASN A 308 9.57 9.53 27.83
C ASN A 308 9.20 10.58 28.89
N ARG A 309 8.53 10.15 29.97
CA ARG A 309 8.20 11.01 31.12
C ARG A 309 9.45 11.50 31.85
N THR A 310 10.48 10.66 32.02
CA THR A 310 11.75 11.08 32.61
C THR A 310 12.46 12.11 31.74
N LEU A 311 12.58 11.84 30.44
CA LEU A 311 13.22 12.77 29.49
C LEU A 311 12.50 14.12 29.43
N LYS A 312 11.16 14.15 29.47
CA LYS A 312 10.39 15.41 29.54
C LYS A 312 10.71 16.22 30.78
N ARG A 313 10.87 15.56 31.94
CA ARG A 313 11.27 16.22 33.19
C ARG A 313 12.70 16.77 33.09
N GLU A 314 13.64 15.99 32.58
CA GLU A 314 15.03 16.41 32.38
C GLU A 314 15.14 17.57 31.39
N GLN A 315 14.36 17.55 30.30
CA GLN A 315 14.32 18.63 29.32
C GLN A 315 13.80 19.93 29.95
N ALA A 316 12.75 19.86 30.78
CA ALA A 316 12.23 21.01 31.49
C ALA A 316 13.25 21.58 32.49
N GLU A 317 13.94 20.70 33.22
CA GLU A 317 15.00 21.10 34.16
C GLU A 317 16.17 21.76 33.43
N MET A 318 16.59 21.22 32.28
CA MET A 318 17.64 21.79 31.45
C MET A 318 17.26 23.19 30.96
N ARG A 319 16.03 23.38 30.49
CA ARG A 319 15.53 24.70 30.08
C ARG A 319 15.57 25.70 31.23
N ARG A 320 15.14 25.29 32.43
CA ARG A 320 15.21 26.14 33.63
C ARG A 320 16.66 26.54 33.94
N LYS A 321 17.60 25.59 33.93
CA LYS A 321 19.03 25.85 34.15
C LYS A 321 19.63 26.80 33.11
N VAL A 322 19.25 26.66 31.84
CA VAL A 322 19.68 27.57 30.76
C VAL A 322 19.13 28.98 30.98
N GLU A 323 17.87 29.10 31.37
CA GLU A 323 17.26 30.40 31.68
C GLU A 323 17.94 31.05 32.90
N GLU A 324 18.19 30.30 33.97
CA GLU A 324 18.93 30.79 35.14
C GLU A 324 20.32 31.31 34.75
N ALA A 325 21.06 30.56 33.91
CA ALA A 325 22.36 30.98 33.40
C ALA A 325 22.26 32.25 32.54
N ARG A 326 21.24 32.36 31.69
CA ARG A 326 20.99 33.56 30.88
C ARG A 326 20.74 34.78 31.76
N HIS A 327 19.92 34.66 32.80
CA HIS A 327 19.66 35.76 33.74
C HIS A 327 20.94 36.17 34.48
N ALA A 328 21.77 35.20 34.91
CA ALA A 328 23.04 35.49 35.54
C ALA A 328 24.00 36.28 34.62
N VAL A 329 24.07 35.91 33.33
CA VAL A 329 24.88 36.63 32.33
C VAL A 329 24.35 38.04 32.06
N LEU A 330 23.03 38.21 31.96
CA LEU A 330 22.44 39.55 31.78
C LEU A 330 22.75 40.46 32.98
N ASN A 331 22.65 39.92 34.19
CA ASN A 331 22.99 40.65 35.42
C ASN A 331 24.47 41.02 35.48
N SER A 332 25.38 40.10 35.12
CA SER A 332 26.81 40.38 35.11
C SER A 332 27.17 41.41 34.04
N LEU A 333 26.57 41.33 32.84
CA LEU A 333 26.74 42.32 31.78
C LEU A 333 26.26 43.71 32.21
N GLY A 334 25.13 43.81 32.91
CA GLY A 334 24.65 45.07 33.49
C GLY A 334 25.68 45.70 34.43
N LYS A 335 26.25 44.90 35.34
CA LYS A 335 27.34 45.36 36.23
C LYS A 335 28.57 45.81 35.47
N VAL A 336 28.96 45.10 34.40
CA VAL A 336 30.10 45.49 33.55
C VAL A 336 29.84 46.85 32.90
N LYS A 337 28.64 47.10 32.38
CA LYS A 337 28.27 48.41 31.81
C LYS A 337 28.32 49.54 32.85
N GLU A 338 27.85 49.29 34.07
CA GLU A 338 27.98 50.27 35.15
C GLU A 338 29.45 50.58 35.49
N LEU A 339 30.29 49.56 35.52
CA LEU A 339 31.73 49.71 35.74
C LEU A 339 32.40 50.46 34.59
N GLU A 340 32.00 50.20 33.35
CA GLU A 340 32.46 50.92 32.16
C GLU A 340 32.13 52.41 32.24
N VAL A 341 30.89 52.77 32.61
CA VAL A 341 30.48 54.17 32.82
C VAL A 341 31.30 54.85 33.92
N LYS A 342 31.58 54.13 35.02
CA LYS A 342 32.44 54.66 36.10
C LYS A 342 33.88 54.84 35.63
N ALA A 343 34.43 53.87 34.89
CA ALA A 343 35.78 53.90 34.34
C ALA A 343 35.97 55.10 33.38
N ASN A 344 34.96 55.42 32.57
CA ASN A 344 35.01 56.57 31.66
C ASN A 344 35.14 57.93 32.37
N LYS A 345 34.73 58.03 33.65
CA LYS A 345 34.89 59.25 34.46
C LYS A 345 36.31 59.40 35.03
N VAL A 346 37.06 58.30 35.14
CA VAL A 346 38.39 58.29 35.78
C VAL A 346 39.39 59.22 35.06
N PRO A 347 39.52 59.21 33.72
CA PRO A 347 40.43 60.13 33.03
C PRO A 347 40.09 61.61 33.26
N HIS A 348 38.80 61.94 33.34
CA HIS A 348 38.34 63.32 33.55
C HIS A 348 38.72 63.80 34.95
N LEU A 349 38.53 62.95 35.96
CA LEU A 349 38.97 63.21 37.33
C LEU A 349 40.50 63.32 37.42
N GLN A 350 41.24 62.49 36.69
CA GLN A 350 42.71 62.57 36.64
C GLN A 350 43.19 63.91 36.06
N ILE A 351 42.58 64.39 34.97
CA ILE A 351 42.92 65.71 34.38
C ILE A 351 42.64 66.83 35.40
N TYR A 352 41.50 66.79 36.07
CA TYR A 352 41.14 67.79 37.07
C TYR A 352 42.09 67.79 38.28
N ILE A 353 42.51 66.60 38.74
CA ILE A 353 43.52 66.48 39.79
C ILE A 353 44.85 67.10 39.34
N GLN A 354 45.33 66.81 38.13
CA GLN A 354 46.55 67.40 37.60
C GLN A 354 46.49 68.93 37.50
N GLN A 355 45.33 69.49 37.12
CA GLN A 355 45.11 70.93 37.09
C GLN A 355 45.22 71.53 38.50
N LEU A 356 44.50 70.97 39.47
CA LEU A 356 44.58 71.41 40.87
C LEU A 356 45.99 71.28 41.46
N GLU A 357 46.72 70.22 41.11
CA GLU A 357 48.12 70.04 41.51
C GLU A 357 49.02 71.15 40.94
N SER A 358 48.82 71.53 39.68
CA SER A 358 49.57 72.63 39.05
C SER A 358 49.26 73.99 39.67
N GLU A 359 47.99 74.25 40.02
CA GLU A 359 47.59 75.46 40.73
C GLU A 359 48.20 75.51 42.13
N LEU A 360 48.16 74.41 42.88
CA LEU A 360 48.78 74.33 44.21
C LEU A 360 50.30 74.52 44.16
N GLN A 361 50.97 74.07 43.09
CA GLN A 361 52.40 74.32 42.89
C GLN A 361 52.69 75.80 42.62
N HIS A 362 51.76 76.55 42.02
CA HIS A 362 51.93 77.98 41.80
C HIS A 362 51.81 78.82 43.09
N TYR A 363 51.07 78.32 44.08
CA TYR A 363 50.90 78.97 45.39
C TYR A 363 51.92 78.53 46.46
N ARG A 364 52.78 77.56 46.16
CA ARG A 364 53.93 77.18 46.98
C ARG A 364 55.18 77.93 46.53
#